data_AF-J3DCP9-F1
#
_entry.id   AF-J3DCP9-F1
#
_cell.length_a   1.000
_cell.length_b   1.000
_cell.length_c   1.000
_cell.angle_alpha   90.00
_cell.angle_beta   90.00
_cell.angle_gamma   90.00
#
_symmetry.space_group_name_H-M   'P 1'
#
loop_
_entity.id
_entity.type
_entity.pdbx_description
1 polymer ?
#
loop_
_entity_poly.entity_id
_entity_poly.type
_entity_poly.pdbx_seq_one_letter_code
_entity_poly.pdbx_strand_id
1 'polypeptide(L)'
;MIGLKYLPEEYDAKGQLRLPFLFWLILLLQARTWLLLVMAGASRQQGNDLLALFYPDRQSFWLGLALGIPAAMGLLLTGYRQRWPRLWQRWRHVLSASLLISLLWQGSSLLQGAFPDSPLPLLLTLFDLLALFWLQTQQRLRDCFLPEHQHIE
;
A
#
# COMPACT_ATOMS: atom_id res chain seq x y z
N MET A 1 14.94 -22.90 27.15
CA MET A 1 13.55 -22.80 26.65
C MET A 1 13.56 -21.87 25.46
N ILE A 2 13.51 -22.43 24.26
CA ILE A 2 13.51 -21.68 23.00
C ILE A 2 12.09 -21.14 22.83
N GLY A 3 11.90 -19.85 23.10
CA GLY A 3 10.63 -19.18 22.84
C GLY A 3 10.39 -19.19 21.34
N LEU A 4 9.39 -19.94 20.89
CA LEU A 4 8.85 -19.82 19.52
C LEU A 4 8.49 -18.35 19.30
N LYS A 5 9.28 -17.66 18.48
CA LYS A 5 9.13 -16.21 18.20
C LYS A 5 7.79 -15.88 17.53
N TYR A 6 7.13 -16.89 16.93
CA TYR A 6 5.82 -16.80 16.29
C TYR A 6 4.99 -18.08 16.56
N LEU A 7 3.68 -17.94 16.71
CA LEU A 7 2.79 -19.09 16.92
C LEU A 7 2.59 -19.87 15.60
N PRO A 8 2.44 -21.20 15.65
CA PRO A 8 2.20 -22.03 14.47
C PRO A 8 0.90 -21.66 13.71
N GLU A 9 -0.06 -21.02 14.38
CA GLU A 9 -1.31 -20.51 13.78
C GLU A 9 -1.10 -19.28 12.88
N GLU A 10 0.06 -18.61 12.99
CA GLU A 10 0.40 -17.43 12.18
C GLU A 10 1.03 -17.81 10.84
N TYR A 11 1.24 -19.11 10.60
CA TYR A 11 1.63 -19.67 9.33
C TYR A 11 0.40 -20.11 8.53
N ASP A 12 0.37 -19.74 7.25
CA ASP A 12 -0.61 -20.21 6.29
C ASP A 12 -0.42 -21.70 5.99
N ALA A 13 -1.43 -22.37 5.39
CA ALA A 13 -1.44 -23.80 5.07
C ALA A 13 -0.27 -24.27 4.19
N LYS A 14 0.47 -23.33 3.59
CA LYS A 14 1.68 -23.54 2.80
C LYS A 14 3.00 -23.37 3.59
N GLY A 15 2.94 -23.20 4.91
CA GLY A 15 4.11 -22.96 5.77
C GLY A 15 4.72 -21.57 5.61
N GLN A 16 3.94 -20.58 5.17
CA GLN A 16 4.39 -19.19 4.96
C GLN A 16 3.75 -18.29 6.01
N LEU A 17 4.51 -17.36 6.60
CA LEU A 17 3.95 -16.38 7.55
C LEU A 17 2.81 -15.60 6.88
N ARG A 18 1.62 -15.56 7.53
CA ARG A 18 0.48 -14.76 7.06
C ARG A 18 0.86 -13.29 7.03
N LEU A 19 0.52 -12.62 5.93
CA LEU A 19 0.73 -11.17 5.85
C LEU A 19 -0.22 -10.49 6.85
N PRO A 20 0.27 -9.52 7.63
CA PRO A 20 -0.56 -8.81 8.58
C PRO A 20 -1.68 -8.08 7.85
N PHE A 21 -2.87 -8.02 8.45
CA PHE A 21 -4.04 -7.31 7.89
C PHE A 21 -3.71 -5.86 7.49
N LEU A 22 -2.84 -5.20 8.25
CA LEU A 22 -2.38 -3.84 7.95
C LEU A 22 -1.67 -3.73 6.60
N PHE A 23 -0.95 -4.75 6.13
CA PHE A 23 -0.35 -4.73 4.79
C PHE A 23 -1.43 -4.67 3.71
N TRP A 24 -2.50 -5.44 3.86
CA TRP A 24 -3.66 -5.38 2.97
C TRP A 24 -4.33 -4.01 3.02
N LEU A 25 -4.44 -3.41 4.20
CA LEU A 25 -4.99 -2.06 4.36
C LEU A 25 -4.13 -1.00 3.65
N ILE A 26 -2.80 -1.10 3.72
CA ILE A 26 -1.87 -0.19 3.01
C ILE A 26 -2.06 -0.33 1.50
N LEU A 27 -2.13 -1.56 0.98
CA LEU A 27 -2.39 -1.80 -0.43
C LEU A 27 -3.75 -1.24 -0.87
N LEU A 28 -4.79 -1.42 -0.05
CA LEU A 28 -6.12 -0.89 -0.32
C LEU A 28 -6.13 0.64 -0.31
N LEU A 29 -5.46 1.27 0.66
CA LEU A 29 -5.34 2.72 0.78
C LEU A 29 -4.61 3.32 -0.42
N GLN A 30 -3.53 2.68 -0.86
CA GLN A 30 -2.75 3.15 -2.00
C GLN A 30 -3.43 2.85 -3.34
N ALA A 31 -4.21 1.76 -3.41
CA ALA A 31 -5.06 1.44 -4.56
C ALA A 31 -6.40 2.21 -4.55
N ARG A 32 -6.60 3.20 -3.67
CA ARG A 32 -7.87 3.97 -3.58
C ARG A 32 -8.33 4.52 -4.93
N THR A 33 -7.42 5.07 -5.71
CA THR A 33 -7.74 5.67 -7.02
C THR A 33 -8.10 4.59 -8.04
N TRP A 34 -7.50 3.40 -7.93
CA TRP A 34 -7.90 2.23 -8.71
C TRP A 34 -9.30 1.73 -8.31
N LEU A 35 -9.64 1.69 -7.03
CA LEU A 35 -10.99 1.34 -6.57
C LEU A 35 -12.03 2.31 -7.11
N LEU A 36 -11.75 3.61 -7.02
CA LEU A 36 -12.61 4.64 -7.60
C LEU A 36 -12.77 4.48 -9.11
N LEU A 37 -11.68 4.16 -9.82
CA LEU A 37 -11.72 3.90 -11.27
C LEU A 37 -12.56 2.66 -11.59
N VAL A 38 -12.40 1.56 -10.86
CA VAL A 38 -13.18 0.33 -11.04
C VAL A 38 -14.66 0.57 -10.75
N MET A 39 -14.99 1.28 -9.67
CA MET A 39 -16.36 1.66 -9.36
C MET A 39 -16.97 2.56 -10.44
N ALA A 40 -16.20 3.55 -10.91
CA ALA A 40 -16.66 4.44 -11.97
C ALA A 40 -16.83 3.71 -13.31
N GLY A 41 -15.96 2.74 -13.62
CA GLY A 41 -16.06 1.88 -14.79
C GLY A 41 -17.22 0.90 -14.72
N ALA A 42 -17.53 0.40 -13.52
CA ALA A 42 -18.66 -0.52 -13.29
C ALA A 42 -20.01 0.21 -13.39
N SER A 43 -20.11 1.44 -12.89
CA SER A 43 -21.33 2.27 -12.93
C SER A 43 -21.18 3.44 -13.89
N ARG A 44 -20.99 3.14 -15.20
CA ARG A 44 -20.73 4.13 -16.26
C ARG A 44 -21.58 5.40 -16.22
N GLN A 45 -22.79 5.34 -15.66
CA GLN A 45 -23.75 6.45 -15.62
C GLN A 45 -23.64 7.34 -14.36
N GLN A 46 -23.14 6.84 -13.23
CA GLN A 46 -22.91 7.62 -11.98
C GLN A 46 -21.42 7.81 -11.64
N GLY A 47 -20.56 6.99 -12.24
CA GLY A 47 -19.12 7.02 -12.04
C GLY A 47 -18.47 8.33 -12.50
N ASN A 48 -18.98 8.92 -13.58
CA ASN A 48 -18.45 10.18 -14.10
C ASN A 48 -18.79 11.36 -13.17
N ASP A 49 -19.97 11.37 -12.54
CA ASP A 49 -20.34 12.37 -11.54
C ASP A 49 -19.53 12.19 -10.25
N LEU A 50 -19.32 10.95 -9.80
CA LEU A 50 -18.44 10.66 -8.65
C LEU A 50 -16.98 11.08 -8.90
N LEU A 51 -16.46 10.81 -10.10
CA LEU A 51 -15.12 11.27 -10.50
C LEU A 51 -15.02 12.79 -10.55
N ALA A 52 -16.03 13.47 -11.10
CA ALA A 52 -16.08 14.93 -11.16
C ALA A 52 -16.20 15.57 -9.77
N LEU A 53 -16.90 14.92 -8.82
CA LEU A 53 -17.07 15.40 -7.46
C LEU A 53 -15.81 15.21 -6.59
N PHE A 54 -15.08 14.10 -6.78
CA PHE A 54 -13.87 13.79 -5.99
C PHE A 54 -12.58 14.32 -6.62
N TYR A 55 -12.50 14.41 -7.94
CA TYR A 55 -11.33 14.86 -8.69
C TYR A 55 -11.73 15.77 -9.87
N PRO A 56 -12.06 17.05 -9.60
CA PRO A 56 -12.31 18.03 -10.67
C PRO A 56 -11.07 18.26 -11.54
N ASP A 57 -9.87 17.99 -11.00
CA ASP A 57 -8.59 18.09 -11.70
C ASP A 57 -8.07 16.71 -12.15
N ARG A 58 -7.91 16.55 -13.46
CA ARG A 58 -7.36 15.33 -14.09
C ARG A 58 -5.95 15.00 -13.61
N GLN A 59 -5.13 15.98 -13.28
CA GLN A 59 -3.73 15.74 -12.92
C GLN A 59 -3.61 14.93 -11.62
N SER A 60 -4.42 15.28 -10.63
CA SER A 60 -4.49 14.58 -9.34
C SER A 60 -5.02 13.15 -9.48
N PHE A 61 -5.95 12.91 -10.42
CA PHE A 61 -6.44 11.57 -10.74
C PHE A 61 -5.34 10.69 -11.36
N TRP A 62 -4.65 11.18 -12.39
CA TRP A 62 -3.57 10.43 -13.05
C TRP A 62 -2.40 10.14 -12.11
N LEU A 63 -2.04 11.08 -11.24
CA LEU A 63 -1.03 10.88 -10.21
C LEU A 63 -1.47 9.81 -9.20
N GLY A 64 -2.70 9.88 -8.70
CA GLY A 64 -3.24 8.85 -7.80
C GLY A 64 -3.26 7.47 -8.45
N LEU A 65 -3.59 7.40 -9.74
CA LEU A 65 -3.57 6.16 -10.51
C LEU A 65 -2.15 5.60 -10.64
N ALA A 66 -1.18 6.44 -11.03
CA ALA A 66 0.24 6.08 -11.15
C ALA A 66 0.81 5.59 -9.81
N LEU A 67 0.43 6.25 -8.71
CA LEU A 67 0.86 5.87 -7.37
C LEU A 67 0.20 4.60 -6.83
N GLY A 68 -0.97 4.24 -7.36
CA GLY A 68 -1.68 3.01 -7.02
C GLY A 68 -1.20 1.78 -7.82
N ILE A 69 -0.48 1.96 -8.93
CA ILE A 69 0.16 0.85 -9.68
C ILE A 69 1.00 -0.05 -8.77
N PRO A 70 1.93 0.47 -7.94
CA PRO A 70 2.74 -0.37 -7.08
C PRO A 70 1.92 -1.13 -6.02
N ALA A 71 0.75 -0.61 -5.62
CA ALA A 71 -0.15 -1.35 -4.73
C ALA A 71 -0.88 -2.47 -5.48
N ALA A 72 -1.43 -2.20 -6.67
CA ALA A 72 -2.08 -3.21 -7.50
C ALA A 72 -1.12 -4.34 -7.89
N MET A 73 0.10 -4.00 -8.33
CA MET A 73 1.13 -4.98 -8.59
C MET A 73 1.57 -5.71 -7.30
N GLY A 74 1.57 -5.04 -6.14
CA GLY A 74 1.81 -5.67 -4.84
C GLY A 74 0.77 -6.73 -4.49
N LEU A 75 -0.50 -6.46 -4.76
CA LEU A 75 -1.61 -7.42 -4.63
C LEU A 75 -1.47 -8.62 -5.58
N LEU A 76 -0.96 -8.42 -6.80
CA LEU A 76 -0.69 -9.53 -7.71
C LEU A 76 0.54 -10.33 -7.26
N LEU A 77 1.57 -9.64 -6.78
CA LEU A 77 2.80 -10.26 -6.29
C LEU A 77 2.61 -11.08 -5.02
N THR A 78 1.65 -10.74 -4.14
CA THR A 78 1.31 -11.59 -2.98
C THR A 78 0.84 -12.97 -3.44
N GLY A 79 0.07 -13.06 -4.53
CA GLY A 79 -0.34 -14.32 -5.14
C GLY A 79 0.81 -15.06 -5.84
N TYR A 80 1.79 -14.32 -6.36
CA TYR A 80 2.97 -14.85 -7.07
C TYR A 80 4.22 -14.99 -6.19
N ARG A 81 4.08 -14.85 -4.86
CA ARG A 81 5.16 -14.80 -3.85
C ARG A 81 6.19 -15.93 -4.00
N GLN A 82 5.74 -17.10 -4.42
CA GLN A 82 6.55 -18.32 -4.51
C GLN A 82 7.46 -18.37 -5.74
N ARG A 83 7.15 -17.60 -6.80
CA ARG A 83 7.88 -17.64 -8.07
C ARG A 83 8.99 -16.58 -8.14
N TRP A 84 8.86 -15.46 -7.40
CA TRP A 84 9.81 -14.32 -7.47
C TRP A 84 10.14 -13.71 -6.09
N PRO A 85 10.84 -14.44 -5.19
CA PRO A 85 11.14 -13.97 -3.83
C PRO A 85 12.00 -12.71 -3.80
N ARG A 86 12.96 -12.56 -4.73
CA ARG A 86 13.81 -11.36 -4.85
C ARG A 86 13.02 -10.12 -5.27
N LEU A 87 12.03 -10.30 -6.14
CA LEU A 87 11.17 -9.21 -6.58
C LEU A 87 10.23 -8.78 -5.44
N TRP A 88 9.71 -9.76 -4.70
CA TRP A 88 8.93 -9.55 -3.48
C TRP A 88 9.72 -8.70 -2.45
N GLN A 89 10.98 -9.02 -2.18
CA GLN A 89 11.84 -8.22 -1.28
C GLN A 89 11.99 -6.75 -1.73
N ARG A 90 12.25 -6.53 -3.02
CA ARG A 90 12.35 -5.17 -3.58
C ARG A 90 11.01 -4.44 -3.57
N TRP A 91 9.90 -5.18 -3.63
CA TRP A 91 8.56 -4.61 -3.66
C TRP A 91 8.24 -3.74 -2.44
N ARG A 92 8.79 -4.09 -1.27
CA ARG A 92 8.70 -3.26 -0.07
C ARG A 92 9.27 -1.85 -0.33
N HIS A 93 10.46 -1.75 -0.94
CA HIS A 93 11.05 -0.46 -1.27
C HIS A 93 10.24 0.30 -2.30
N VAL A 94 9.64 -0.41 -3.27
CA VAL A 94 8.75 0.20 -4.27
C VAL A 94 7.51 0.81 -3.59
N LEU A 95 6.85 0.06 -2.70
CA LEU A 95 5.70 0.57 -1.91
C LEU A 95 6.11 1.74 -1.01
N SER A 96 7.25 1.65 -0.33
CA SER A 96 7.77 2.75 0.47
C SER A 96 8.04 4.00 -0.37
N ALA A 97 8.66 3.82 -1.55
CA ALA A 97 8.97 4.92 -2.45
C ALA A 97 7.70 5.59 -2.98
N SER A 98 6.67 4.81 -3.36
CA SER A 98 5.41 5.36 -3.82
C SER A 98 4.65 6.09 -2.70
N LEU A 99 4.66 5.58 -1.46
CA LEU A 99 4.14 6.32 -0.31
C LEU A 99 4.93 7.62 -0.04
N LEU A 100 6.27 7.57 -0.13
CA LEU A 100 7.12 8.76 0.05
C LEU A 100 6.82 9.82 -1.01
N ILE A 101 6.67 9.42 -2.27
CA ILE A 101 6.30 10.32 -3.36
C ILE A 101 4.90 10.91 -3.09
N SER A 102 3.94 10.10 -2.61
CA SER A 102 2.61 10.58 -2.19
C SER A 102 2.71 11.67 -1.13
N LEU A 103 3.57 11.41 -0.13
CA LEU A 103 3.76 12.28 1.02
C LEU A 103 4.45 13.58 0.63
N LEU A 104 5.47 13.51 -0.22
CA LEU A 104 6.19 14.67 -0.76
C LEU A 104 5.27 15.52 -1.61
N TRP A 105 4.42 14.91 -2.44
CA TRP A 105 3.45 15.63 -3.26
C TRP A 105 2.43 16.37 -2.37
N GLN A 106 1.80 15.64 -1.44
CA GLN A 106 0.84 16.21 -0.48
C GLN A 106 1.49 17.31 0.37
N GLY A 107 2.69 17.08 0.87
CA GLY A 107 3.47 18.07 1.64
C GLY A 107 3.79 19.31 0.83
N SER A 108 4.27 19.15 -0.42
CA SER A 108 4.57 20.27 -1.31
C SER A 108 3.34 21.11 -1.64
N SER A 109 2.18 20.48 -1.78
CA SER A 109 0.90 21.17 -1.98
C SER A 109 0.51 22.00 -0.75
N LEU A 110 0.72 21.48 0.46
CA LEU A 110 0.48 22.21 1.70
C LEU A 110 1.45 23.39 1.88
N LEU A 111 2.73 23.21 1.55
CA LEU A 111 3.76 24.26 1.59
C LEU A 111 3.46 25.42 0.62
N GLN A 112 2.79 25.14 -0.50
CA GLN A 112 2.34 26.16 -1.45
C GLN A 112 1.14 26.97 -0.93
N GLY A 113 0.67 26.71 0.29
CA GLY A 113 -0.47 27.41 0.88
C GLY A 113 -1.81 27.01 0.26
N ALA A 114 -1.83 25.98 -0.58
CA ALA A 114 -3.06 25.31 -0.99
C ALA A 114 -3.57 24.50 0.22
N PHE A 115 -4.11 25.22 1.20
CA PHE A 115 -4.86 24.60 2.28
C PHE A 115 -6.04 23.90 1.62
N PRO A 116 -6.14 22.56 1.75
CA PRO A 116 -7.28 21.87 1.19
C PRO A 116 -8.53 22.33 1.94
N ASP A 117 -9.55 22.77 1.20
CA ASP A 117 -10.86 23.11 1.75
C ASP A 117 -11.54 21.92 2.47
N SER A 118 -11.01 20.71 2.27
CA SER A 118 -11.48 19.48 2.90
C SER A 118 -10.43 18.86 3.84
N PRO A 119 -10.85 18.30 4.99
CA PRO A 119 -9.94 17.61 5.92
C PRO A 119 -9.49 16.22 5.42
N LEU A 120 -10.12 15.70 4.36
CA LEU A 120 -9.86 14.39 3.77
C LEU A 120 -8.40 14.17 3.35
N PRO A 121 -7.76 15.04 2.54
CA PRO A 121 -6.35 14.90 2.19
C PRO A 121 -5.45 14.88 3.43
N LEU A 122 -5.75 15.69 4.46
CA LEU A 122 -4.96 15.76 5.68
C LEU A 122 -4.98 14.43 6.48
N LEU A 123 -6.17 13.83 6.61
CA LEU A 123 -6.33 12.49 7.19
C LEU A 123 -5.59 11.43 6.36
N LEU A 124 -5.69 11.50 5.03
CA LEU A 124 -5.01 10.58 4.12
C LEU A 124 -3.48 10.68 4.25
N THR A 125 -2.92 11.89 4.34
CA THR A 125 -1.49 12.08 4.59
C THR A 125 -1.05 11.44 5.91
N LEU A 126 -1.87 11.59 6.97
CA LEU A 126 -1.65 10.95 8.27
C LEU A 126 -1.66 9.43 8.18
N PHE A 127 -2.64 8.86 7.45
CA PHE A 127 -2.71 7.43 7.19
C PHE A 127 -1.52 6.92 6.36
N ASP A 128 -1.09 7.66 5.34
CA ASP A 128 0.11 7.36 4.55
C ASP A 128 1.37 7.38 5.43
N LEU A 129 1.53 8.38 6.31
CA LEU A 129 2.64 8.47 7.25
C LEU A 129 2.67 7.29 8.23
N LEU A 130 1.50 6.95 8.80
CA LEU A 130 1.36 5.83 9.72
C LEU A 130 1.66 4.50 9.01
N ALA A 131 1.18 4.34 7.77
CA ALA A 131 1.48 3.19 6.93
C ALA A 131 2.98 3.06 6.65
N LEU A 132 3.66 4.16 6.29
CA LEU A 132 5.12 4.19 6.06
C LEU A 132 5.88 3.83 7.33
N PHE A 133 5.52 4.45 8.45
CA PHE A 133 6.14 4.20 9.76
C PHE A 133 5.95 2.74 10.19
N TRP A 134 4.76 2.19 9.98
CA TRP A 134 4.45 0.79 10.29
C TRP A 134 5.23 -0.17 9.40
N LEU A 135 5.32 0.12 8.10
CA LEU A 135 6.09 -0.68 7.15
C LEU A 135 7.56 -0.77 7.59
N GLN A 136 8.12 0.33 8.11
CA GLN A 136 9.48 0.41 8.62
C GLN A 136 9.66 -0.31 9.96
N THR A 137 8.73 -0.14 10.89
CA THR A 137 8.82 -0.65 12.26
C THR A 137 8.56 -2.16 12.38
N GLN A 138 7.72 -2.73 11.51
CA GLN A 138 7.36 -4.14 11.59
C GLN A 138 8.48 -5.08 11.12
N GLN A 139 9.17 -5.69 12.09
CA GLN A 139 10.14 -6.78 11.88
C GLN A 139 9.47 -8.05 11.33
N ARG A 140 8.21 -8.34 11.69
CA ARG A 140 7.46 -9.51 11.19
C ARG A 140 7.31 -9.52 9.67
N LEU A 141 7.10 -8.33 9.08
CA LEU A 141 7.07 -8.18 7.62
C LEU A 141 8.46 -8.44 7.03
N ARG A 142 9.55 -7.97 7.66
CA ARG A 142 10.92 -8.25 7.21
C ARG A 142 11.19 -9.76 7.19
N ASP A 143 10.79 -10.48 8.23
CA ASP A 143 10.92 -11.95 8.31
C ASP A 143 10.05 -12.64 7.24
N CYS A 144 8.90 -12.06 6.89
CA CYS A 144 8.02 -12.54 5.82
C CYS A 144 8.60 -12.30 4.41
N PHE A 145 9.41 -11.26 4.22
CA PHE A 145 10.11 -10.94 2.97
C PHE A 145 11.48 -11.65 2.85
N LEU A 146 12.12 -12.03 3.96
CA LEU A 146 13.44 -12.67 4.00
C LEU A 146 13.32 -14.12 4.53
N PRO A 147 13.04 -15.12 3.67
CA PRO A 147 13.00 -16.52 4.10
C PRO A 147 14.40 -17.11 4.37
N GLU A 148 15.47 -16.30 4.34
CA GLU A 148 16.84 -16.78 4.39
C GLU A 148 17.35 -16.77 5.83
N HIS A 149 17.59 -17.98 6.38
CA HIS A 149 18.20 -18.34 7.68
C HIS A 149 17.26 -18.72 8.84
N GLN A 150 16.33 -19.68 8.62
CA GLN A 150 15.79 -20.52 9.71
C GLN A 150 16.21 -22.00 9.60
N HIS A 151 17.12 -22.33 8.68
CA HIS A 151 17.80 -23.62 8.63
C HIS A 151 19.30 -23.35 8.47
N ILE A 152 20.11 -24.02 9.28
CA ILE A 152 21.56 -23.84 9.49
C ILE A 152 21.87 -22.83 10.62
N GLU A 153 21.65 -23.24 11.88
CA GLU A 153 22.69 -23.76 12.81
C GLU A 153 22.05 -24.32 14.10
#